data_AF-A0A936F0C5-F1
#
_entry.id   AF-A0A936F0C5-F1
#
_cell.length_a   1.000
_cell.length_b   1.000
_cell.length_c   1.000
_cell.angle_alpha   90.00
_cell.angle_beta   90.00
_cell.angle_gamma   90.00
#
_symmetry.space_group_name_H-M   'P 1'
#
loop_
_entity.id
_entity.type
_entity.pdbx_description
1 polymer ?
#
loop_
_entity_poly.entity_id
_entity_poly.type
_entity_poly.pdbx_seq_one_letter_code
_entity_poly.pdbx_strand_id
1 'polypeptide(L)'
;MSMLLGTAVWNEGPAERRALVARLASGRLADLNRIEAVRLRKLGEGEPERLAEALLPASLRRVLEGGPRALARARQTWAYAEKWDRRGTLPTTLAPTLEAVALLPCLPRPVALRRLDGHWLDRLSVRGPGAELSAPPQPGLAAVGLAGGGMAGYCLALEEAGGAVLGAWLTDEWPTGQLELKVGTARRSAPLKAWEGLELPLLRAGEVLLLPPPKLKPFSEPVAGAEVRLSAGFEQLVLRLGPAGVHPTVQ
;
A
#
# COMPACT_ATOMS: atom_id res chain seq x y z
N MET A 1 2.85 -15.68 7.49
CA MET A 1 2.61 -14.79 6.34
C MET A 1 2.05 -13.51 6.93
N SER A 2 2.70 -12.37 6.72
CA SER A 2 2.19 -11.08 7.20
C SER A 2 0.94 -10.69 6.43
N MET A 3 0.07 -9.89 7.06
CA MET A 3 -1.12 -9.38 6.38
C MET A 3 -0.73 -8.22 5.48
N LEU A 4 -1.17 -8.25 4.22
CA LEU A 4 -0.96 -7.16 3.27
C LEU A 4 -2.29 -6.48 2.98
N LEU A 5 -2.46 -5.29 3.52
CA LEU A 5 -3.66 -4.46 3.33
C LEU A 5 -3.44 -3.49 2.18
N GLY A 6 -4.44 -3.33 1.34
CA GLY A 6 -4.39 -2.39 0.22
C GLY A 6 -5.77 -1.81 -0.08
N THR A 7 -5.81 -0.90 -1.05
CA THR A 7 -7.06 -0.44 -1.63
C THR A 7 -7.10 -0.82 -3.09
N ALA A 8 -8.20 -1.43 -3.54
CA ALA A 8 -8.38 -1.83 -4.92
C ALA A 8 -9.70 -1.29 -5.48
N VAL A 9 -9.73 -1.11 -6.80
CA VAL A 9 -10.94 -0.79 -7.55
C VAL A 9 -11.16 -1.80 -8.68
N TRP A 10 -12.41 -2.16 -8.92
CA TRP A 10 -12.80 -3.02 -10.05
C TRP A 10 -14.25 -2.74 -10.45
N ASN A 11 -14.62 -3.13 -11.67
CA ASN A 11 -15.98 -2.97 -12.15
C ASN A 11 -16.86 -4.16 -11.76
N GLU A 12 -18.06 -3.88 -11.28
CA GLU A 12 -19.12 -4.84 -11.01
C GLU A 12 -20.34 -4.45 -11.84
N GLY A 13 -20.38 -4.93 -13.08
CA GLY A 13 -21.36 -4.46 -14.07
C GLY A 13 -21.18 -2.96 -14.34
N PRO A 14 -22.23 -2.12 -14.16
CA PRO A 14 -22.14 -0.68 -14.40
C PRO A 14 -21.51 0.11 -13.24
N ALA A 15 -21.24 -0.51 -12.09
CA ALA A 15 -20.74 0.18 -10.90
C ALA A 15 -19.25 -0.08 -10.65
N GLU A 16 -18.51 0.95 -10.22
CA GLU A 16 -17.15 0.78 -9.68
C GLU A 16 -17.24 0.34 -8.20
N ARG A 17 -16.61 -0.78 -7.87
CA ARG A 17 -16.36 -1.19 -6.49
C ARG A 17 -14.98 -0.69 -6.08
N ARG A 18 -14.94 0.10 -5.01
CA ARG A 18 -13.72 0.44 -4.26
C ARG A 18 -13.74 -0.28 -2.92
N ALA A 19 -12.69 -1.02 -2.59
CA ALA A 19 -12.63 -1.80 -1.37
C ALA A 19 -11.27 -1.73 -0.67
N LEU A 20 -11.33 -1.90 0.65
CA LEU A 20 -10.20 -2.35 1.45
C LEU A 20 -10.02 -3.84 1.20
N VAL A 21 -8.83 -4.22 0.73
CA VAL A 21 -8.52 -5.60 0.37
C VAL A 21 -7.35 -6.14 1.18
N ALA A 22 -7.32 -7.46 1.35
CA ALA A 22 -6.13 -8.17 1.81
C ALA A 22 -5.68 -9.21 0.78
N ARG A 23 -4.36 -9.34 0.58
CA ARG A 23 -3.81 -10.40 -0.27
C ARG A 23 -3.88 -11.75 0.45
N LEU A 24 -4.48 -12.73 -0.19
CA LEU A 24 -4.53 -14.12 0.29
C LEU A 24 -3.29 -14.90 -0.16
N ALA A 25 -3.02 -16.03 0.49
CA ALA A 25 -1.94 -16.95 0.09
C ALA A 25 -2.08 -17.46 -1.36
N SER A 26 -3.31 -17.57 -1.87
CA SER A 26 -3.60 -17.91 -3.28
C SER A 26 -3.27 -16.79 -4.27
N GLY A 27 -2.93 -15.58 -3.79
CA GLY A 27 -2.73 -14.39 -4.62
C GLY A 27 -4.02 -13.60 -4.92
N ARG A 28 -5.19 -14.16 -4.59
CA ARG A 28 -6.49 -13.46 -4.69
C ARG A 28 -6.62 -12.35 -3.66
N LEU A 29 -7.52 -11.41 -3.90
CA LEU A 29 -7.67 -10.21 -3.08
C LEU A 29 -9.01 -10.21 -2.34
N ALA A 30 -9.00 -10.51 -1.05
CA ALA A 30 -10.19 -10.56 -0.22
C ALA A 30 -10.81 -9.17 0.00
N ASP A 31 -12.05 -8.93 -0.44
CA ASP A 31 -12.85 -7.74 -0.07
C ASP A 31 -13.25 -7.86 1.41
N LEU A 32 -12.49 -7.21 2.27
CA LEU A 32 -12.61 -7.40 3.71
C LEU A 32 -13.96 -6.93 4.25
N ASN A 33 -14.49 -5.82 3.72
CA ASN A 33 -15.76 -5.28 4.18
C ASN A 33 -16.92 -6.25 3.86
N ARG A 34 -16.99 -6.78 2.63
CA ARG A 34 -18.04 -7.76 2.26
C ARG A 34 -17.87 -9.09 2.97
N ILE A 35 -16.63 -9.56 3.14
CA ILE A 35 -16.37 -10.80 3.88
C ILE A 35 -16.79 -10.66 5.35
N GLU A 36 -16.57 -9.50 5.96
CA GLU A 36 -17.05 -9.23 7.32
C GLU A 36 -18.57 -9.24 7.39
N ALA A 37 -19.27 -8.63 6.43
CA ALA A 37 -20.73 -8.70 6.36
C ALA A 37 -21.24 -10.15 6.29
N VAL A 38 -20.60 -11.00 5.47
CA VAL A 38 -20.94 -12.44 5.41
C VAL A 38 -20.68 -13.12 6.76
N ARG A 39 -19.58 -12.82 7.43
CA ARG A 39 -19.25 -13.37 8.75
C ARG A 39 -20.29 -12.95 9.79
N LEU A 40 -20.65 -11.68 9.85
CA LEU A 40 -21.66 -11.14 10.77
C LEU A 40 -23.04 -11.75 10.52
N ARG A 41 -23.44 -11.92 9.25
CA ARG A 41 -24.69 -12.61 8.90
C ARG A 41 -24.72 -14.04 9.44
N LYS A 42 -23.60 -14.78 9.34
CA LYS A 42 -23.48 -16.13 9.91
C LYS A 42 -23.53 -16.17 11.43
N LEU A 43 -23.22 -15.06 12.10
CA LEU A 43 -23.33 -14.89 13.55
C LEU A 43 -24.75 -14.46 13.99
N GLY A 44 -25.66 -14.24 13.06
CA GLY A 44 -27.05 -13.84 13.36
C GLY A 44 -27.24 -12.34 13.59
N GLU A 45 -26.28 -11.51 13.18
CA GLU A 45 -26.41 -10.05 13.28
C GLU A 45 -27.53 -9.53 12.36
N GLY A 46 -28.34 -8.60 12.87
CA GLY A 46 -29.54 -8.12 12.18
C GLY A 46 -29.26 -7.23 10.96
N GLU A 47 -28.24 -6.37 11.01
CA GLU A 47 -27.84 -5.48 9.92
C GLU A 47 -26.35 -5.68 9.54
N PRO A 48 -25.99 -6.84 8.97
CA PRO A 48 -24.59 -7.24 8.82
C PRO A 48 -23.79 -6.30 7.92
N GLU A 49 -24.38 -5.73 6.87
CA GLU A 49 -23.71 -4.79 5.96
C GLU A 49 -23.37 -3.46 6.65
N ARG A 50 -24.32 -2.90 7.41
CA ARG A 50 -24.11 -1.64 8.15
C ARG A 50 -23.10 -1.83 9.27
N LEU A 51 -23.18 -2.95 9.99
CA LEU A 51 -22.23 -3.28 11.04
C LEU A 51 -20.83 -3.54 10.46
N ALA A 52 -20.72 -4.19 9.30
CA ALA A 52 -19.44 -4.34 8.61
C ALA A 52 -18.84 -3.00 8.18
N GLU A 53 -19.63 -2.07 7.65
CA GLU A 53 -19.15 -0.72 7.29
C GLU A 53 -18.66 0.06 8.52
N ALA A 54 -19.31 -0.10 9.67
CA ALA A 54 -18.88 0.53 10.92
C ALA A 54 -17.60 -0.10 11.50
N LEU A 55 -17.46 -1.43 11.42
CA LEU A 55 -16.33 -2.16 12.02
C LEU A 55 -15.10 -2.22 11.11
N LEU A 56 -15.31 -2.35 9.81
CA LEU A 56 -14.27 -2.53 8.81
C LEU A 56 -14.68 -1.81 7.51
N PRO A 57 -14.59 -0.47 7.49
CA PRO A 57 -14.97 0.33 6.35
C PRO A 57 -14.12 -0.01 5.13
N ALA A 58 -14.67 0.20 3.93
CA ALA A 58 -13.98 -0.02 2.65
C ALA A 58 -12.78 0.94 2.38
N SER A 59 -12.39 1.76 3.36
CA SER A 59 -11.32 2.74 3.26
C SER A 59 -10.23 2.44 4.27
N LEU A 60 -8.99 2.21 3.80
CA LEU A 60 -7.84 2.05 4.69
C LEU A 60 -7.68 3.23 5.64
N ARG A 61 -7.86 4.47 5.14
CA ARG A 61 -7.80 5.68 5.98
C ARG A 61 -8.75 5.59 7.17
N ARG A 62 -10.02 5.20 6.95
CA ARG A 62 -10.99 5.07 8.05
C ARG A 62 -10.62 3.95 9.02
N VAL A 63 -10.02 2.86 8.53
CA VAL A 63 -9.47 1.80 9.41
C VAL A 63 -8.34 2.35 10.29
N LEU A 64 -7.44 3.16 9.72
CA LEU A 64 -6.36 3.81 10.48
C LEU A 64 -6.90 4.78 11.54
N GLU A 65 -7.96 5.53 11.21
CA GLU A 65 -8.69 6.41 12.13
C GLU A 65 -9.39 5.62 13.25
N GLY A 66 -9.89 4.41 12.95
CA GLY A 66 -10.47 3.48 13.93
C GLY A 66 -9.44 2.79 14.86
N GLY A 67 -8.14 2.99 14.61
CA GLY A 67 -7.06 2.59 15.50
C GLY A 67 -6.83 1.08 15.61
N PRO A 68 -6.17 0.62 16.70
CA PRO A 68 -5.77 -0.78 16.85
C PRO A 68 -6.91 -1.79 16.78
N ARG A 69 -8.12 -1.41 17.22
CA ARG A 69 -9.31 -2.27 17.19
C ARG A 69 -9.78 -2.53 15.76
N ALA A 70 -9.78 -1.51 14.90
CA ALA A 70 -10.15 -1.66 13.50
C ALA A 70 -9.12 -2.53 12.73
N LEU A 71 -7.81 -2.34 12.99
CA LEU A 71 -6.78 -3.23 12.43
C LEU A 71 -6.88 -4.66 12.95
N ALA A 72 -7.20 -4.86 14.23
CA ALA A 72 -7.44 -6.19 14.77
C ALA A 72 -8.65 -6.86 14.10
N ARG A 73 -9.72 -6.09 13.82
CA ARG A 73 -10.85 -6.60 13.04
C ARG A 73 -10.43 -6.98 11.62
N ALA A 74 -9.67 -6.14 10.92
CA ALA A 74 -9.12 -6.45 9.60
C ALA A 74 -8.35 -7.78 9.59
N ARG A 75 -7.48 -8.00 10.58
CA ARG A 75 -6.75 -9.27 10.76
C ARG A 75 -7.67 -10.47 10.97
N GLN A 76 -8.70 -10.33 11.81
CA GLN A 76 -9.67 -11.41 12.05
C GLN A 76 -10.44 -11.77 10.77
N THR A 77 -10.89 -10.76 10.03
CA THR A 77 -11.61 -10.95 8.77
C THR A 77 -10.72 -11.56 7.70
N TRP A 78 -9.46 -11.13 7.59
CA TRP A 78 -8.45 -11.74 6.71
C TRP A 78 -8.20 -13.22 7.07
N ALA A 79 -8.00 -13.54 8.35
CA ALA A 79 -7.82 -14.92 8.79
C ALA A 79 -9.05 -15.82 8.49
N TYR A 80 -10.25 -15.26 8.58
CA TYR A 80 -11.47 -15.94 8.16
C TYR A 80 -11.50 -16.16 6.64
N ALA A 81 -11.12 -15.15 5.85
CA ALA A 81 -11.00 -15.26 4.39
C ALA A 81 -9.98 -16.34 3.97
N GLU A 82 -8.80 -16.38 4.60
CA GLU A 82 -7.77 -17.41 4.40
C GLU A 82 -8.30 -18.82 4.66
N LYS A 83 -9.09 -19.00 5.72
CA LYS A 83 -9.71 -20.31 6.02
C LYS A 83 -10.75 -20.69 4.95
N TRP A 84 -11.51 -19.73 4.45
CA TRP A 84 -12.52 -19.97 3.42
C TRP A 84 -11.89 -20.27 2.06
N ASP A 85 -10.85 -19.52 1.68
CA ASP A 85 -10.11 -19.69 0.43
C ASP A 85 -9.39 -21.05 0.38
N ARG A 86 -8.75 -21.47 1.49
CA ARG A 86 -8.15 -22.82 1.59
C ARG A 86 -9.14 -23.97 1.41
N ARG A 87 -10.45 -23.74 1.62
CA ARG A 87 -11.50 -24.73 1.33
C ARG A 87 -11.92 -24.74 -0.14
N GLY A 88 -11.40 -23.84 -0.97
CA GLY A 88 -11.72 -23.72 -2.39
C GLY A 88 -13.11 -23.18 -2.69
N THR A 89 -13.81 -22.63 -1.70
CA THR A 89 -15.22 -22.22 -1.82
C THR A 89 -15.45 -20.73 -1.64
N LEU A 90 -14.38 -19.92 -1.57
CA LEU A 90 -14.48 -18.46 -1.50
C LEU A 90 -14.86 -17.90 -2.89
N PRO A 91 -16.04 -17.28 -3.07
CA PRO A 91 -16.51 -16.79 -4.36
C PRO A 91 -15.59 -15.73 -4.97
N THR A 92 -15.49 -15.68 -6.30
CA THR A 92 -14.72 -14.66 -7.03
C THR A 92 -15.21 -13.24 -6.77
N THR A 93 -16.51 -13.06 -6.54
CA THR A 93 -17.13 -11.77 -6.17
C THR A 93 -16.70 -11.23 -4.81
N LEU A 94 -16.15 -12.09 -3.92
CA LEU A 94 -15.60 -11.69 -2.62
C LEU A 94 -14.08 -11.68 -2.61
N ALA A 95 -13.44 -12.31 -3.60
CA ALA A 95 -12.01 -12.29 -3.76
C ALA A 95 -11.62 -12.35 -5.24
N PRO A 96 -11.63 -11.23 -5.97
CA PRO A 96 -11.16 -11.18 -7.34
C PRO A 96 -9.68 -11.55 -7.45
N THR A 97 -9.24 -11.91 -8.66
CA THR A 97 -7.81 -12.09 -8.96
C THR A 97 -7.13 -10.73 -9.13
N LEU A 98 -5.80 -10.69 -9.05
CA LEU A 98 -5.04 -9.46 -9.16
C LEU A 98 -5.21 -8.77 -10.52
N GLU A 99 -5.37 -9.55 -11.58
CA GLU A 99 -5.53 -9.08 -12.97
C GLU A 99 -6.89 -8.42 -13.21
N ALA A 100 -7.89 -8.74 -12.39
CA ALA A 100 -9.25 -8.21 -12.50
C ALA A 100 -9.44 -6.88 -11.75
N VAL A 101 -8.41 -6.37 -11.07
CA VAL A 101 -8.49 -5.15 -10.27
C VAL A 101 -7.40 -4.14 -10.66
N ALA A 102 -7.65 -2.87 -10.36
CA ALA A 102 -6.62 -1.86 -10.29
C ALA A 102 -6.27 -1.59 -8.82
N LEU A 103 -5.01 -1.83 -8.44
CA LEU A 103 -4.49 -1.47 -7.13
C LEU A 103 -4.19 0.03 -7.07
N LEU A 104 -4.61 0.65 -5.97
CA LEU A 104 -4.30 2.03 -5.66
C LEU A 104 -3.06 2.10 -4.75
N PRO A 105 -2.41 3.27 -4.63
CA PRO A 105 -1.37 3.46 -3.62
C PRO A 105 -1.89 3.13 -2.22
N CYS A 106 -0.97 2.70 -1.33
CA CYS A 106 -1.29 2.12 -0.02
C CYS A 106 -2.21 3.04 0.76
N LEU A 107 -1.93 4.35 0.72
CA LEU A 107 -2.82 5.40 1.21
C LEU A 107 -2.94 6.54 0.18
N PRO A 108 -3.95 6.54 -0.71
CA PRO A 108 -4.03 7.49 -1.83
C PRO A 108 -4.28 8.95 -1.42
N ARG A 109 -4.82 9.16 -0.22
CA ARG A 109 -5.16 10.48 0.32
C ARG A 109 -4.71 10.57 1.78
N PRO A 110 -3.40 10.63 2.03
CA PRO A 110 -2.91 10.74 3.39
C PRO A 110 -3.32 12.09 4.00
N VAL A 111 -3.43 12.12 5.32
CA VAL A 111 -3.74 13.34 6.09
C VAL A 111 -2.54 14.29 6.08
N ALA A 112 -1.34 13.72 6.15
CA ALA A 112 -0.07 14.41 6.00
C ALA A 112 0.92 13.51 5.26
N LEU A 113 1.81 14.11 4.49
CA LEU A 113 2.97 13.45 3.89
C LEU A 113 4.21 14.23 4.31
N ARG A 114 5.14 13.56 4.98
CA ARG A 114 6.36 14.18 5.49
C ARG A 114 7.58 13.31 5.26
N ARG A 115 8.76 13.93 5.30
CA ARG A 115 10.05 13.26 5.45
C ARG A 115 10.41 13.11 6.93
N LEU A 116 11.34 12.21 7.22
CA LEU A 116 11.88 12.04 8.58
C LEU A 116 12.53 13.30 9.16
N ASP A 117 13.08 14.17 8.31
CA ASP A 117 13.67 15.46 8.71
C ASP A 117 12.63 16.55 9.08
N GLY A 118 11.34 16.23 9.01
CA GLY A 118 10.24 17.13 9.36
C GLY A 118 9.68 17.95 8.19
N HIS A 119 10.30 17.91 7.00
CA HIS A 119 9.78 18.62 5.84
C HIS A 119 8.46 18.01 5.36
N TRP A 120 7.53 18.89 4.99
CA TRP A 120 6.26 18.52 4.41
C TRP A 120 6.38 18.35 2.90
N LEU A 121 5.70 17.33 2.39
CA LEU A 121 5.53 17.08 0.97
C LEU A 121 4.07 17.32 0.59
N ASP A 122 3.83 17.50 -0.70
CA ASP A 122 2.47 17.66 -1.21
C ASP A 122 1.71 16.34 -1.11
N ARG A 123 0.81 16.26 -0.12
CA ARG A 123 -0.07 15.12 0.12
C ARG A 123 -1.11 14.90 -0.97
N LEU A 124 -1.34 15.86 -1.86
CA LEU A 124 -2.23 15.73 -3.03
C LEU A 124 -1.49 15.13 -4.22
N SER A 125 -0.16 15.24 -4.24
CA SER A 125 0.73 14.61 -5.23
C SER A 125 1.16 13.20 -4.83
N VAL A 126 0.21 12.37 -4.37
CA VAL A 126 0.44 10.95 -4.10
C VAL A 126 0.00 10.11 -5.29
N ARG A 127 0.94 9.32 -5.81
CA ARG A 127 0.71 8.39 -6.92
C ARG A 127 1.03 6.96 -6.48
N GLY A 128 0.72 5.98 -7.32
CA GLY A 128 0.84 4.58 -6.97
C GLY A 128 1.41 3.70 -8.07
N PRO A 129 1.06 2.39 -8.08
CA PRO A 129 1.50 1.46 -9.10
C PRO A 129 1.25 1.98 -10.52
N GLY A 130 2.23 1.79 -11.40
CA GLY A 130 2.19 2.24 -12.79
C GLY A 130 2.50 3.71 -13.01
N ALA A 131 2.82 4.49 -11.96
CA ALA A 131 3.15 5.91 -12.12
C ALA A 131 4.43 6.13 -12.94
N GLU A 132 4.46 7.27 -13.64
CA GLU A 132 5.62 7.76 -14.39
C GLU A 132 6.51 8.66 -13.54
N LEU A 133 7.82 8.45 -13.61
CA LEU A 133 8.83 9.21 -12.85
C LEU A 133 9.59 10.16 -13.76
N SER A 134 9.87 11.37 -13.30
CA SER A 134 10.68 12.35 -14.02
C SER A 134 12.17 11.98 -14.06
N ALA A 135 12.64 11.21 -13.07
CA ALA A 135 14.02 10.77 -12.96
C ALA A 135 14.12 9.40 -12.26
N PRO A 136 15.28 8.72 -12.33
CA PRO A 136 15.52 7.51 -11.55
C PRO A 136 15.34 7.79 -10.06
N PRO A 137 14.48 7.03 -9.36
CA PRO A 137 14.16 7.31 -7.97
C PRO A 137 15.28 6.81 -7.06
N GLN A 138 15.31 7.34 -5.84
CA GLN A 138 15.88 6.61 -4.72
C GLN A 138 14.78 5.74 -4.11
N PRO A 139 15.01 4.43 -3.92
CA PRO A 139 14.01 3.54 -3.37
C PRO A 139 13.92 3.75 -1.86
N GLY A 140 12.75 3.53 -1.28
CA GLY A 140 12.58 3.67 0.16
C GLY A 140 11.34 2.95 0.68
N LEU A 141 11.06 3.25 1.94
CA LEU A 141 9.88 2.81 2.66
C LEU A 141 9.16 4.04 3.20
N ALA A 142 7.87 3.90 3.44
CA ALA A 142 7.12 4.83 4.27
C ALA A 142 6.53 4.10 5.47
N ALA A 143 6.57 4.77 6.62
CA ALA A 143 5.78 4.40 7.80
C ALA A 143 4.41 5.08 7.73
N VAL A 144 3.36 4.35 8.11
CA VAL A 144 1.98 4.85 8.09
C VAL A 144 1.43 4.92 9.51
N GLY A 145 0.86 6.05 9.88
CA GLY A 145 0.36 6.31 11.23
C GLY A 145 -1.03 5.73 11.52
N LEU A 146 -1.23 5.40 12.79
CA LEU A 146 -2.45 4.84 13.37
C LEU A 146 -3.01 5.78 14.44
N ALA A 147 -4.34 5.77 14.64
CA ALA A 147 -4.93 6.46 15.78
C ALA A 147 -4.33 5.94 17.11
N GLY A 148 -4.05 6.86 18.03
CA GLY A 148 -3.34 6.56 19.28
C GLY A 148 -1.82 6.77 19.23
N GLY A 149 -1.28 7.30 18.13
CA GLY A 149 0.13 7.71 18.01
C GLY A 149 1.09 6.59 17.59
N GLY A 150 0.57 5.39 17.31
CA GLY A 150 1.38 4.24 16.87
C GLY A 150 1.55 4.19 15.35
N MET A 151 2.35 3.23 14.90
CA MET A 151 2.46 2.86 13.49
C MET A 151 1.48 1.75 13.15
N ALA A 152 0.83 1.87 12.00
CA ALA A 152 -0.01 0.83 11.43
C ALA A 152 0.80 -0.20 10.63
N GLY A 153 1.91 0.24 10.03
CA GLY A 153 2.74 -0.60 9.19
C GLY A 153 3.62 0.21 8.23
N TYR A 154 4.15 -0.49 7.24
CA TYR A 154 5.08 0.04 6.23
C TYR A 154 4.59 -0.27 4.82
N CYS A 155 4.86 0.62 3.87
CA CYS A 155 4.68 0.34 2.45
C CYS A 155 5.92 0.78 1.65
N LEU A 156 6.10 0.25 0.44
CA LEU A 156 7.14 0.77 -0.46
C LEU A 156 6.88 2.25 -0.74
N ALA A 157 7.94 3.05 -0.82
CA ALA A 157 7.79 4.46 -1.14
C ALA A 157 9.01 5.01 -1.88
N LEU A 158 8.77 6.06 -2.63
CA LEU A 158 9.80 6.94 -3.16
C LEU A 158 9.25 8.35 -3.20
N GLU A 159 10.15 9.32 -3.10
CA GLU A 159 9.82 10.72 -3.28
C GLU A 159 9.91 11.10 -4.75
N GLU A 160 8.99 11.95 -5.22
CA GLU A 160 8.96 12.38 -6.60
C GLU A 160 8.27 13.75 -6.73
N ALA A 161 8.95 14.72 -7.36
CA ALA A 161 8.43 16.06 -7.65
C ALA A 161 7.74 16.77 -6.46
N GLY A 162 8.29 16.64 -5.25
CA GLY A 162 7.72 17.23 -4.03
C GLY A 162 6.52 16.47 -3.44
N GLY A 163 6.11 15.35 -4.04
CA GLY A 163 5.12 14.40 -3.53
C GLY A 163 5.74 13.02 -3.28
N ALA A 164 4.94 11.96 -3.46
CA ALA A 164 5.42 10.59 -3.31
C ALA A 164 4.74 9.60 -4.25
N VAL A 165 5.45 8.52 -4.58
CA VAL A 165 4.85 7.30 -5.12
C VAL A 165 4.87 6.24 -4.04
N LEU A 166 3.71 5.72 -3.69
CA LEU A 166 3.56 4.66 -2.70
C LEU A 166 3.26 3.32 -3.38
N GLY A 167 3.78 2.23 -2.81
CA GLY A 167 3.35 0.87 -3.14
C GLY A 167 1.86 0.69 -2.88
N ALA A 168 1.27 -0.41 -3.32
CA ALA A 168 -0.12 -0.77 -3.08
C ALA A 168 -0.38 -1.36 -1.67
N TRP A 169 0.64 -1.95 -1.04
CA TRP A 169 0.46 -2.80 0.13
C TRP A 169 1.06 -2.19 1.39
N LEU A 170 0.25 -2.12 2.45
CA LEU A 170 0.66 -1.92 3.82
C LEU A 170 0.92 -3.29 4.48
N THR A 171 2.15 -3.53 4.93
CA THR A 171 2.50 -4.65 5.82
C THR A 171 2.51 -4.17 7.27
N ASP A 172 1.88 -4.92 8.18
CA ASP A 172 1.85 -4.60 9.61
C ASP A 172 3.09 -5.09 10.37
N GLU A 173 3.95 -5.87 9.71
CA GLU A 173 5.24 -6.30 10.22
C GLU A 173 6.40 -5.50 9.61
N TRP A 174 7.49 -5.39 10.36
CA TRP A 174 8.73 -4.80 9.85
C TRP A 174 9.23 -5.61 8.65
N PRO A 175 9.49 -4.98 7.49
CA PRO A 175 9.90 -5.69 6.29
C PRO A 175 11.32 -6.24 6.44
N THR A 176 11.52 -7.51 6.06
CA THR A 176 12.82 -8.19 6.14
C THR A 176 13.41 -8.47 4.76
N GLY A 177 14.73 -8.69 4.70
CA GLY A 177 15.44 -9.01 3.47
C GLY A 177 16.07 -7.80 2.78
N GLN A 178 15.91 -7.71 1.46
CA GLN A 178 16.51 -6.67 0.62
C GLN A 178 15.44 -5.79 -0.02
N LEU A 179 15.74 -4.50 -0.11
CA LEU A 179 15.06 -3.56 -1.00
C LEU A 179 15.85 -3.51 -2.30
N GLU A 180 15.19 -3.81 -3.40
CA GLU A 180 15.81 -3.88 -4.72
C GLU A 180 15.20 -2.85 -5.66
N LEU A 181 16.06 -2.10 -6.34
CA LEU A 181 15.69 -1.19 -7.40
C LEU A 181 16.32 -1.64 -8.71
N LYS A 182 15.49 -1.94 -9.70
CA LYS A 182 15.90 -2.31 -11.05
C LYS A 182 15.42 -1.25 -12.03
N VAL A 183 16.31 -0.78 -12.89
CA VAL A 183 16.02 0.16 -13.98
C VAL A 183 16.63 -0.44 -15.24
N GLY A 184 15.79 -0.93 -16.17
CA GLY A 184 16.27 -1.70 -17.32
C GLY A 184 17.09 -2.92 -16.89
N THR A 185 18.35 -3.01 -17.32
CA THR A 185 19.28 -4.09 -16.93
C THR A 185 20.02 -3.82 -15.62
N ALA A 186 20.07 -2.57 -15.17
CA ALA A 186 20.81 -2.18 -13.98
C ALA A 186 20.02 -2.50 -12.71
N ARG A 187 20.71 -3.02 -11.69
CA ARG A 187 20.15 -3.36 -10.37
C ARG A 187 20.95 -2.69 -9.26
N ARG A 188 20.24 -2.25 -8.24
CA ARG A 188 20.78 -1.75 -6.96
C ARG A 188 19.99 -2.39 -5.84
N SER A 189 20.63 -2.62 -4.70
CA SER A 189 19.96 -3.18 -3.54
C SER A 189 20.52 -2.61 -2.24
N ALA A 190 19.66 -2.53 -1.23
CA ALA A 190 20.01 -2.19 0.13
C ALA A 190 19.32 -3.16 1.10
N PRO A 191 19.97 -3.54 2.20
CA PRO A 191 19.33 -4.37 3.21
C PRO A 191 18.23 -3.58 3.92
N LEU A 192 17.05 -4.18 4.12
CA LEU A 192 15.91 -3.53 4.81
C LEU A 192 16.19 -3.27 6.30
N LYS A 193 17.14 -4.00 6.89
CA LYS A 193 17.67 -3.69 8.22
C LYS A 193 18.39 -2.33 8.31
N ALA A 194 18.67 -1.65 7.20
CA ALA A 194 19.27 -0.31 7.22
C ALA A 194 18.38 0.74 7.92
N TRP A 195 17.08 0.46 8.04
CA TRP A 195 16.12 1.29 8.77
C TRP A 195 15.83 0.79 10.19
N GLU A 196 16.37 -0.37 10.59
CA GLU A 196 16.16 -0.90 11.95
C GLU A 196 16.83 0.03 12.97
N GLY A 197 16.10 0.34 14.04
CA GLY A 197 16.58 1.22 15.11
C GLY A 197 16.49 2.72 14.80
N LEU A 198 15.89 3.13 13.66
CA LEU A 198 15.53 4.52 13.46
C LEU A 198 14.50 4.95 14.52
N GLU A 199 14.77 6.07 15.18
CA GLU A 199 13.79 6.72 16.04
C GLU A 199 12.72 7.37 15.17
N LEU A 200 11.53 6.76 15.15
CA LEU A 200 10.40 7.27 14.39
C LEU A 200 9.51 8.12 15.30
N PRO A 201 9.08 9.31 14.85
CA PRO A 201 8.15 10.12 15.62
C PRO A 201 6.79 9.43 15.75
N LEU A 202 6.01 9.84 16.74
CA LEU A 202 4.59 9.45 16.81
C LEU A 202 3.85 9.98 15.58
N LEU A 203 3.09 9.12 14.92
CA LEU A 203 2.32 9.47 13.73
C LEU A 203 0.83 9.49 14.05
N ARG A 204 0.11 10.47 13.51
CA ARG A 204 -1.36 10.48 13.59
C ARG A 204 -1.96 9.52 12.57
N ALA A 205 -3.21 9.13 12.79
CA ALA A 205 -3.95 8.28 11.85
C ALA A 205 -3.89 8.83 10.41
N GLY A 206 -3.41 8.01 9.49
CA GLY A 206 -3.33 8.36 8.07
C GLY A 206 -2.24 9.38 7.71
N GLU A 207 -1.33 9.71 8.63
CA GLU A 207 -0.07 10.36 8.27
C GLU A 207 0.88 9.35 7.63
N VAL A 208 1.67 9.82 6.65
CA VAL A 208 2.69 9.04 5.97
C VAL A 208 4.03 9.73 6.18
N LEU A 209 5.00 8.98 6.66
CA LEU A 209 6.36 9.42 6.88
C LEU A 209 7.29 8.66 5.94
N LEU A 210 7.89 9.35 4.97
CA LEU A 210 8.94 8.80 4.12
C LEU A 210 10.20 8.58 4.96
N LEU A 211 10.67 7.34 4.98
CA LEU A 211 11.94 6.98 5.60
C LEU A 211 13.11 7.43 4.71
N PRO A 212 14.27 7.79 5.29
CA PRO A 212 15.41 8.26 4.51
C PRO A 212 15.84 7.19 3.51
N PRO A 213 16.06 7.52 2.22
CA PRO A 213 16.48 6.53 1.24
C PRO A 213 17.84 5.93 1.62
N PRO A 214 18.10 4.65 1.28
CA PRO A 214 19.40 4.07 1.49
C PRO A 214 20.41 4.75 0.54
N LYS A 215 21.66 4.86 0.95
CA LYS A 215 22.72 5.42 0.10
C LYS A 215 23.06 4.45 -1.03
N LEU A 216 22.38 4.57 -2.17
CA LEU A 216 22.64 3.77 -3.37
C LEU A 216 23.39 4.60 -4.42
N LYS A 217 24.31 3.93 -5.13
CA LYS A 217 24.98 4.53 -6.28
C LYS A 217 23.93 4.88 -7.35
N PRO A 218 23.93 6.13 -7.87
CA PRO A 218 23.04 6.52 -8.96
C PRO A 218 23.13 5.59 -10.17
N PHE A 219 22.07 5.59 -10.99
CA PHE A 219 22.09 4.96 -12.30
C PHE A 219 22.80 5.90 -13.29
N SER A 220 23.78 5.37 -14.02
CA SER A 220 24.40 6.05 -15.16
C SER A 220 23.43 5.95 -16.34
N GLU A 221 22.95 7.09 -16.83
CA GLU A 221 22.12 7.26 -18.03
C GLU A 221 20.86 6.37 -18.09
N PRO A 222 19.78 6.75 -17.40
CA PRO A 222 18.51 6.07 -17.55
C PRO A 222 17.93 6.24 -18.96
N VAL A 223 17.47 5.14 -19.55
CA VAL A 223 16.73 5.18 -20.82
C VAL A 223 15.32 5.71 -20.56
N ALA A 224 14.92 6.74 -21.30
CA ALA A 224 13.54 7.24 -21.28
C ALA A 224 12.53 6.12 -21.57
N GLY A 225 11.42 6.08 -20.84
CA GLY A 225 10.44 4.99 -20.98
C GLY A 225 10.84 3.67 -20.31
N ALA A 226 12.04 3.58 -19.70
CA ALA A 226 12.46 2.35 -19.04
C ALA A 226 11.54 1.96 -17.89
N GLU A 227 11.27 0.67 -17.78
CA GLU A 227 10.57 0.12 -16.62
C GLU A 227 11.46 0.20 -15.38
N VAL A 228 10.87 0.69 -14.29
CA VAL A 228 11.48 0.75 -12.97
C VAL A 228 10.74 -0.23 -12.08
N ARG A 229 11.45 -1.18 -11.49
CA ARG A 229 10.89 -2.12 -10.50
C ARG A 229 11.54 -1.87 -9.15
N LEU A 230 10.70 -1.58 -8.16
CA LEU A 230 11.07 -1.55 -6.77
C LEU A 230 10.47 -2.79 -6.09
N SER A 231 11.31 -3.64 -5.49
CA SER A 231 10.88 -4.89 -4.88
C SER A 231 11.36 -5.03 -3.44
N ALA A 232 10.50 -5.54 -2.59
CA ALA A 232 10.79 -6.06 -1.26
C ALA A 232 10.08 -7.41 -1.08
N GLY A 233 10.39 -8.17 -0.03
CA GLY A 233 9.82 -9.52 0.17
C GLY A 233 8.28 -9.58 0.21
N PHE A 234 7.61 -8.46 0.46
CA PHE A 234 6.14 -8.38 0.51
C PHE A 234 5.49 -7.84 -0.77
N GLU A 235 6.21 -7.06 -1.59
CA GLU A 235 5.64 -6.30 -2.69
C GLU A 235 6.65 -6.05 -3.83
N GLN A 236 6.14 -6.01 -5.06
CA GLN A 236 6.84 -5.44 -6.22
C GLN A 236 6.02 -4.27 -6.80
N LEU A 237 6.59 -3.07 -6.76
CA LEU A 237 6.07 -1.86 -7.36
C LEU A 237 6.69 -1.65 -8.75
N VAL A 238 5.86 -1.64 -9.79
CA VAL A 238 6.28 -1.41 -11.18
C VAL A 238 5.88 0.01 -11.60
N LEU A 239 6.85 0.74 -12.15
CA LEU A 239 6.78 2.14 -12.54
C LEU A 239 7.46 2.33 -13.91
N ARG A 240 7.39 3.52 -14.47
CA ARG A 240 8.05 3.87 -15.73
C ARG A 240 8.82 5.18 -15.61
N LEU A 241 9.97 5.29 -16.24
CA LEU A 241 10.61 6.59 -16.42
C LEU A 241 9.87 7.33 -17.55
N GLY A 242 9.54 8.59 -17.30
CA GLY A 242 8.97 9.48 -18.30
C GLY A 242 9.94 9.75 -19.45
N PRO A 243 9.47 10.43 -20.51
CA PRO A 243 10.33 10.88 -21.60
C PRO A 243 11.41 11.84 -21.06
N ALA A 244 12.64 11.72 -21.59
CA ALA A 244 13.72 12.63 -21.24
C ALA A 244 13.35 14.08 -21.63
N GLY A 245 13.44 15.01 -20.69
CA GLY A 245 13.39 16.45 -20.98
C GLY A 245 12.03 17.15 -20.83
N VAL A 246 10.99 16.52 -20.28
CA VAL A 246 9.77 17.27 -19.90
C VAL A 246 9.92 17.79 -18.47
N HIS A 247 10.57 18.95 -18.34
CA HIS A 247 10.48 19.74 -17.12
C HIS A 247 9.03 20.26 -16.95
N PRO A 248 8.39 20.10 -15.77
CA PRO A 248 7.01 20.55 -15.54
C PRO A 248 6.84 22.08 -15.47
N THR A 249 7.83 22.87 -15.87
CA THR A 249 7.81 24.34 -15.81
C THR A 249 7.75 25.03 -17.18
N VAL A 250 7.41 24.30 -18.25
CA VAL A 250 7.07 24.94 -19.54
C VAL A 250 5.62 24.60 -19.88
N GLN A 251 4.71 25.39 -19.32
CA GLN A 251 3.39 25.68 -19.86
C GLN A 251 3.18 27.19 -19.84
#